data_AF-A0AAV2IMD8-F1
#
_entry.id   AF-A0AAV2IMD8-F1
#
_cell.length_a   1.000
_cell.length_b   1.000
_cell.length_c   1.000
_cell.angle_alpha   90.00
_cell.angle_beta   90.00
_cell.angle_gamma   90.00
#
_symmetry.space_group_name_H-M   'P 1'
#
loop_
_entity.id
_entity.type
_entity.pdbx_description
1 polymer ?
#
loop_
_entity_poly.entity_id
_entity_poly.type
_entity_poly.pdbx_seq_one_letter_code
_entity_poly.pdbx_strand_id
1 'polypeptide(L)'
;MADKQYNLKFGGTSGASVDAYLEYRRIVGDDDGGQMFTPEEYEAYKRKVIPQRIKNRLYTCYTSPSGMDCKLIGPETPCFCTHRYKQHKTDFEEIPKERPIHLPCRVSGCPCASYHYVPTNGSQCIRCVCKHLADEHNPKAPFVCRRGGCTKCTGFKSSFTCSCGSTHNDHRMIVETAQEREARGHPLGDAVPFQAMGGITGFSSLAEGYLRLDPSGRGAPSEEFLNQPITALDNPFLRANVNSIKAHQLARKGGNSLTGPEDPVFDDIEERISAVKKPGESDMDYYERRYQERKKLEEQARRNPIPSPYNQPSVKMGARKAIEPSTSKAKPGAVVKPQPGPSKR
;
A
#
# COMPACT_ATOMS: atom_id res chain seq x y z
N MET A 1 -38.13 -28.38 0.64
CA MET A 1 -38.45 -28.07 2.05
C MET A 1 -39.13 -26.72 2.03
N ALA A 2 -40.40 -26.67 2.42
CA ALA A 2 -41.23 -25.49 2.29
C ALA A 2 -40.62 -24.30 3.04
N ASP A 3 -40.51 -23.17 2.33
CA ASP A 3 -40.09 -21.88 2.85
C ASP A 3 -40.96 -21.49 4.04
N LYS A 4 -40.44 -21.67 5.26
CA LYS A 4 -40.97 -20.99 6.44
C LYS A 4 -40.70 -19.50 6.25
N GLN A 5 -41.63 -18.81 5.61
CA GLN A 5 -41.63 -17.36 5.54
C GLN A 5 -41.96 -16.82 6.93
N TYR A 6 -40.92 -16.46 7.69
CA TYR A 6 -41.09 -15.80 8.98
C TYR A 6 -41.60 -14.39 8.72
N ASN A 7 -42.91 -14.17 8.89
CA ASN A 7 -43.53 -12.85 8.85
C ASN A 7 -43.14 -12.07 10.12
N LEU A 8 -41.90 -11.58 10.17
CA LEU A 8 -41.37 -10.74 11.24
C LEU A 8 -42.05 -9.36 11.14
N LYS A 9 -43.04 -9.12 12.00
CA LYS A 9 -43.64 -7.79 12.18
C LYS A 9 -42.69 -6.96 13.03
N PHE A 10 -41.97 -6.06 12.39
CA PHE A 10 -41.09 -5.10 13.05
C PHE A 10 -41.93 -3.92 13.59
N GLY A 11 -41.91 -3.70 14.91
CA GLY A 11 -42.55 -2.53 15.54
C GLY A 11 -41.75 -1.24 15.34
N GLY A 12 -42.29 -0.08 15.73
CA GLY A 12 -41.63 1.23 15.49
C GLY A 12 -40.24 1.41 16.12
N THR A 13 -39.86 0.59 17.10
CA THR A 13 -38.53 0.58 17.76
C THR A 13 -37.58 -0.48 17.20
N SER A 14 -38.01 -1.26 16.20
CA SER A 14 -37.25 -2.38 15.66
C SER A 14 -35.89 -1.99 15.08
N GLY A 15 -35.78 -0.79 14.49
CA GLY A 15 -34.52 -0.29 13.92
C GLY A 15 -33.44 -0.17 15.00
N ALA A 16 -33.78 0.43 16.14
CA ALA A 16 -32.85 0.59 17.26
C ALA A 16 -32.38 -0.76 17.83
N SER A 17 -33.27 -1.76 17.90
CA SER A 17 -32.89 -3.11 18.34
C SER A 17 -31.97 -3.82 17.35
N VAL A 18 -32.18 -3.63 16.04
CA VAL A 18 -31.29 -4.16 15.00
C VAL A 18 -29.91 -3.50 15.08
N ASP A 19 -29.86 -2.18 15.23
CA ASP A 19 -28.60 -1.43 15.36
C ASP A 19 -27.83 -1.83 16.61
N ALA A 20 -28.52 -1.98 17.75
CA ALA A 20 -27.90 -2.46 18.99
C ALA A 20 -27.31 -3.88 18.84
N TYR A 21 -28.01 -4.77 18.15
CA TYR A 21 -27.51 -6.12 17.85
C TYR A 21 -26.31 -6.10 16.89
N LEU A 22 -26.30 -5.20 15.89
CA LEU A 22 -25.15 -5.03 15.00
C LEU A 22 -23.93 -4.49 15.74
N GLU A 23 -24.11 -3.53 16.64
CA GLU A 23 -23.03 -3.02 17.49
C GLU A 23 -22.49 -4.13 18.40
N TYR A 24 -23.39 -4.87 19.05
CA TYR A 24 -23.05 -6.04 19.85
C TYR A 24 -22.23 -7.04 19.04
N ARG A 25 -22.67 -7.43 17.84
CA ARG A 25 -21.96 -8.37 16.97
C ARG A 25 -20.61 -7.82 16.49
N ARG A 26 -20.41 -6.50 16.37
CA ARG A 26 -19.12 -5.90 15.98
C ARG A 26 -18.13 -5.84 17.14
N ILE A 27 -18.63 -5.62 18.37
CA ILE A 27 -17.80 -5.54 19.57
C ILE A 27 -17.49 -6.96 20.07
N VAL A 28 -18.47 -7.83 20.17
CA VAL A 28 -18.27 -9.17 20.76
C VAL A 28 -17.86 -10.20 19.71
N GLY A 29 -18.38 -10.06 18.48
CA GLY A 29 -18.06 -10.96 17.38
C GLY A 29 -18.46 -12.40 17.66
N ASP A 30 -17.47 -13.31 17.68
CA ASP A 30 -17.70 -14.75 17.94
C ASP A 30 -17.25 -15.16 19.36
N ASP A 31 -16.96 -14.20 20.27
CA ASP A 31 -16.49 -14.49 21.64
C ASP A 31 -17.56 -15.08 22.56
N ASP A 32 -18.82 -14.95 22.19
CA ASP A 32 -20.00 -15.44 22.91
C ASP A 32 -20.13 -16.96 22.98
N GLY A 33 -19.33 -17.69 22.19
CA GLY A 33 -19.45 -19.15 22.08
C GLY A 33 -20.83 -19.62 21.57
N GLY A 34 -21.64 -18.71 21.00
CA GLY A 34 -22.99 -18.99 20.51
C GLY A 34 -24.13 -18.60 21.45
N GLN A 35 -23.85 -18.10 22.66
CA GLN A 35 -24.88 -17.65 23.61
C GLN A 35 -24.75 -16.14 23.87
N MET A 36 -25.82 -15.39 23.61
CA MET A 36 -25.80 -13.93 23.80
C MET A 36 -25.59 -13.56 25.27
N PHE A 37 -24.71 -12.60 25.51
CA PHE A 37 -24.51 -12.02 26.84
C PHE A 37 -25.76 -11.29 27.33
N THR A 38 -25.91 -11.29 28.64
CA THR A 38 -26.83 -10.38 29.32
C THR A 38 -26.35 -8.93 29.17
N PRO A 39 -27.25 -7.93 29.32
CA PRO A 39 -26.85 -6.53 29.24
C PRO A 39 -25.72 -6.15 30.22
N GLU A 40 -25.75 -6.70 31.43
CA GLU A 40 -24.73 -6.45 32.47
C GLU A 40 -23.37 -7.05 32.09
N GLU A 41 -23.36 -8.30 31.61
CA GLU A 41 -22.15 -8.97 31.11
C GLU A 41 -21.55 -8.22 29.90
N TYR A 42 -22.40 -7.72 29.01
CA TYR A 42 -21.97 -6.94 27.85
C TYR A 42 -21.31 -5.62 28.25
N GLU A 43 -21.87 -4.89 29.22
CA GLU A 43 -21.24 -3.67 29.74
C GLU A 43 -19.90 -3.94 30.43
N ALA A 44 -19.83 -5.00 31.23
CA ALA A 44 -18.59 -5.45 31.86
C ALA A 44 -17.53 -5.81 30.80
N TYR A 45 -17.93 -6.52 29.75
CA TYR A 45 -17.09 -6.86 28.62
C TYR A 45 -16.58 -5.60 27.90
N LYS A 46 -17.45 -4.63 27.59
CA LYS A 46 -17.06 -3.34 26.99
C LYS A 46 -15.99 -2.63 27.80
N ARG A 47 -16.20 -2.51 29.12
CA ARG A 47 -15.25 -1.81 30.02
C ARG A 47 -13.88 -2.46 30.04
N LYS A 48 -13.81 -3.80 29.90
CA LYS A 48 -12.54 -4.54 29.87
C LYS A 48 -11.86 -4.47 28.51
N VAL A 49 -12.60 -4.75 27.44
CA VAL A 49 -12.02 -5.07 26.12
C VAL A 49 -11.78 -3.83 25.27
N ILE A 50 -12.61 -2.79 25.39
CA ILE A 50 -12.46 -1.57 24.58
C ILE A 50 -11.10 -0.88 24.84
N PRO A 51 -10.68 -0.60 26.09
CA PRO A 51 -9.39 0.03 26.35
C PRO A 51 -8.22 -0.82 25.85
N GLN A 52 -8.31 -2.15 26.04
CA GLN A 52 -7.30 -3.09 25.60
C GLN A 52 -7.16 -3.08 24.07
N ARG A 53 -8.27 -3.11 23.33
CA ARG A 53 -8.26 -3.11 21.86
C ARG A 53 -7.75 -1.80 21.29
N ILE A 54 -8.09 -0.66 21.88
CA ILE A 54 -7.61 0.64 21.43
C ILE A 54 -6.08 0.71 21.60
N LYS A 55 -5.54 0.22 22.73
CA LYS A 55 -4.10 0.25 23.02
C LYS A 55 -3.32 -0.78 22.20
N ASN A 56 -3.82 -2.01 22.12
CA ASN A 56 -3.11 -3.16 21.56
C ASN A 56 -3.61 -3.56 20.16
N ARG A 57 -4.20 -2.63 19.42
CA ARG A 57 -4.68 -2.88 18.07
C ARG A 57 -3.54 -3.34 17.17
N LEU A 58 -3.75 -4.48 16.50
CA LEU A 58 -2.85 -5.00 15.48
C LEU A 58 -3.31 -4.61 14.08
N TYR A 59 -2.39 -4.06 13.29
CA TYR A 59 -2.59 -3.77 11.88
C TYR A 59 -2.01 -4.91 11.07
N THR A 60 -2.89 -5.60 10.34
CA THR A 60 -2.49 -6.72 9.49
C THR A 60 -2.68 -6.34 8.04
N CYS A 61 -1.61 -6.45 7.24
CA CYS A 61 -1.62 -6.10 5.83
C CYS A 61 -0.88 -7.12 4.96
N TYR A 62 -1.33 -7.26 3.72
CA TYR A 62 -0.66 -7.99 2.66
C TYR A 62 0.15 -6.99 1.84
N THR A 63 1.47 -7.04 1.99
CA THR A 63 2.38 -6.00 1.52
C THR A 63 3.23 -6.47 0.36
N SER A 64 3.44 -5.59 -0.60
CA SER A 64 4.37 -5.80 -1.71
C SER A 64 5.80 -5.41 -1.33
N PRO A 65 6.82 -5.88 -2.09
CA PRO A 65 8.22 -5.48 -1.88
C PRO A 65 8.47 -3.97 -1.96
N SER A 66 7.63 -3.23 -2.69
CA SER A 66 7.71 -1.76 -2.78
C SER A 66 7.27 -1.05 -1.51
N GLY A 67 6.72 -1.78 -0.53
CA GLY A 67 6.24 -1.23 0.74
C GLY A 67 4.76 -0.84 0.74
N MET A 68 4.06 -0.97 -0.39
CA MET A 68 2.62 -0.73 -0.49
C MET A 68 1.82 -1.87 0.14
N ASP A 69 0.82 -1.50 0.95
CA ASP A 69 -0.18 -2.43 1.48
C ASP A 69 -1.21 -2.74 0.37
N CYS A 70 -0.96 -3.79 -0.41
CA CYS A 70 -1.82 -4.22 -1.52
C CYS A 70 -3.22 -4.64 -1.06
N LYS A 71 -3.32 -5.26 0.12
CA LYS A 71 -4.61 -5.56 0.75
C LYS A 71 -4.53 -5.29 2.25
N LEU A 72 -5.45 -4.48 2.76
CA LEU A 72 -5.69 -4.34 4.18
C LEU A 72 -6.67 -5.42 4.64
N ILE A 73 -6.29 -6.14 5.69
CA ILE A 73 -7.04 -7.30 6.18
C ILE A 73 -8.11 -6.82 7.14
N GLY A 74 -9.33 -7.28 6.91
CA GLY A 74 -10.51 -6.96 7.71
C GLY A 74 -11.10 -8.19 8.40
N PRO A 75 -12.09 -8.00 9.28
CA PRO A 75 -12.65 -9.08 10.11
C PRO A 75 -13.23 -10.23 9.29
N GLU A 76 -13.82 -9.92 8.14
CA GLU A 76 -14.47 -10.89 7.26
C GLU A 76 -13.54 -11.51 6.22
N THR A 77 -12.28 -11.07 6.12
CA THR A 77 -11.34 -11.56 5.10
C THR A 77 -10.84 -12.98 5.44
N PRO A 78 -10.92 -13.93 4.50
CA PRO A 78 -10.54 -15.32 4.76
C PRO A 78 -9.03 -15.49 4.84
N CYS A 79 -8.61 -16.37 5.73
CA CYS A 79 -7.26 -16.91 5.84
C CYS A 79 -7.09 -18.08 4.86
N PHE A 80 -5.85 -18.55 4.67
CA PHE A 80 -5.50 -19.79 3.99
C PHE A 80 -6.26 -21.01 4.54
N CYS A 81 -6.59 -21.01 5.83
CA CYS A 81 -7.41 -22.06 6.45
C CYS A 81 -8.92 -21.95 6.15
N THR A 82 -9.34 -21.01 5.31
CA THR A 82 -10.73 -20.63 4.95
C THR A 82 -11.54 -19.94 6.05
N HIS A 83 -11.05 -19.93 7.30
CA HIS A 83 -11.65 -19.17 8.39
C HIS A 83 -11.35 -17.68 8.30
N ARG A 84 -12.25 -16.86 8.87
CA ARG A 84 -12.17 -15.40 8.79
C ARG A 84 -11.15 -14.83 9.79
N TYR A 85 -10.65 -13.63 9.53
CA TYR A 85 -9.70 -12.96 10.43
C TYR A 85 -10.23 -12.81 11.86
N LYS A 86 -11.53 -12.51 12.04
CA LYS A 86 -12.17 -12.45 13.37
C LYS A 86 -12.13 -13.77 14.17
N GLN A 87 -11.95 -14.89 13.49
CA GLN A 87 -11.84 -16.23 14.09
C GLN A 87 -10.40 -16.59 14.46
N HIS A 88 -9.45 -15.65 14.32
CA HIS A 88 -8.07 -15.81 14.76
C HIS A 88 -7.84 -14.99 16.04
N LYS A 89 -6.80 -15.34 16.79
CA LYS A 89 -6.42 -14.59 18.00
C LYS A 89 -5.79 -13.25 17.61
N THR A 90 -6.61 -12.20 17.57
CA THR A 90 -6.17 -10.83 17.29
C THR A 90 -5.97 -9.99 18.54
N ASP A 91 -6.64 -10.35 19.63
CA ASP A 91 -6.65 -9.59 20.86
C ASP A 91 -5.58 -10.16 21.81
N PHE A 92 -4.63 -9.31 22.21
CA PHE A 92 -3.55 -9.63 23.14
C PHE A 92 -3.59 -8.67 24.33
N GLU A 93 -3.36 -9.18 25.55
CA GLU A 93 -3.22 -8.34 26.75
C GLU A 93 -1.86 -7.65 26.76
N GLU A 94 -0.82 -8.40 26.40
CA GLU A 94 0.51 -7.89 26.12
C GLU A 94 0.96 -8.36 24.74
N ILE A 95 1.44 -7.42 23.92
CA ILE A 95 1.87 -7.72 22.56
C ILE A 95 3.19 -8.51 22.62
N PRO A 96 3.28 -9.67 21.96
CA PRO A 96 4.53 -10.42 21.89
C PRO A 96 5.66 -9.55 21.32
N LYS A 97 6.83 -9.57 21.99
CA LYS A 97 8.03 -8.84 21.53
C LYS A 97 8.70 -9.52 20.33
N GLU A 98 8.53 -10.82 20.19
CA GLU A 98 9.07 -11.61 19.09
C GLU A 98 8.28 -11.37 17.80
N ARG A 99 9.00 -11.19 16.69
CA ARG A 99 8.45 -10.97 15.35
C ARG A 99 8.73 -12.17 14.47
N PRO A 100 7.77 -12.64 13.65
CA PRO A 100 6.42 -12.09 13.42
C PRO A 100 5.39 -12.48 14.51
N ILE A 101 4.38 -11.63 14.72
CA ILE A 101 3.27 -11.94 15.65
C ILE A 101 2.40 -13.03 15.05
N HIS A 102 2.37 -14.19 15.70
CA HIS A 102 1.54 -15.31 15.27
C HIS A 102 0.08 -15.12 15.69
N LEU A 103 -0.82 -15.22 14.72
CA LEU A 103 -2.27 -15.11 14.90
C LEU A 103 -2.91 -16.50 14.69
N PRO A 104 -2.90 -17.40 15.68
CA PRO A 104 -3.47 -18.74 15.53
C PRO A 104 -5.00 -18.70 15.38
N CYS A 105 -5.55 -19.69 14.68
CA CYS A 105 -7.00 -19.83 14.53
C CYS A 105 -7.64 -20.37 15.81
N ARG A 106 -8.81 -19.84 16.20
CA ARG A 106 -9.57 -20.25 17.39
C ARG A 106 -10.61 -21.34 17.11
N VAL A 107 -10.87 -21.62 15.82
CA VAL A 107 -11.82 -22.67 15.43
C VAL A 107 -11.29 -24.03 15.86
N SER A 108 -12.14 -24.82 16.51
CA SER A 108 -11.79 -26.15 17.01
C SER A 108 -11.28 -27.05 15.88
N GLY A 109 -10.13 -27.70 16.12
CA GLY A 109 -9.52 -28.62 15.15
C GLY A 109 -8.78 -27.97 13.97
N CYS A 110 -8.67 -26.64 13.91
CA CYS A 110 -7.92 -25.97 12.86
C CYS A 110 -6.40 -25.97 13.14
N PRO A 111 -5.55 -26.53 12.27
CA PRO A 111 -4.08 -26.60 12.48
C PRO A 111 -3.33 -25.31 12.11
N CYS A 112 -4.05 -24.20 11.92
CA CYS A 112 -3.51 -22.93 11.45
C CYS A 112 -2.74 -22.19 12.55
N ALA A 113 -1.42 -22.05 12.39
CA ALA A 113 -0.54 -21.40 13.37
C ALA A 113 -0.53 -19.86 13.27
N SER A 114 -0.70 -19.31 12.07
CA SER A 114 -0.69 -17.87 11.82
C SER A 114 -1.65 -17.51 10.69
N TYR A 115 -2.16 -16.28 10.73
CA TYR A 115 -3.01 -15.77 9.66
C TYR A 115 -2.21 -15.54 8.37
N HIS A 116 -2.69 -16.11 7.27
CA HIS A 116 -2.10 -15.95 5.94
C HIS A 116 -3.20 -15.62 4.93
N TYR A 117 -3.07 -14.48 4.26
CA TYR A 117 -4.00 -14.06 3.22
C TYR A 117 -3.62 -14.66 1.86
N VAL A 118 -4.63 -15.16 1.14
CA VAL A 118 -4.50 -15.62 -0.24
C VAL A 118 -5.37 -14.72 -1.11
N PRO A 119 -4.79 -14.01 -2.09
CA PRO A 119 -5.58 -13.15 -2.98
C PRO A 119 -6.52 -13.99 -3.86
N THR A 120 -7.67 -13.43 -4.21
CA THR A 120 -8.59 -14.01 -5.19
C THR A 120 -8.49 -13.23 -6.50
N ASN A 121 -8.67 -13.92 -7.62
CA ASN A 121 -8.78 -13.30 -8.93
C ASN A 121 -10.26 -13.22 -9.31
N GLY A 122 -10.92 -12.12 -8.94
CA GLY A 122 -12.38 -12.00 -9.03
C GLY A 122 -13.05 -13.03 -8.11
N SER A 123 -13.86 -13.91 -8.71
CA SER A 123 -14.54 -15.00 -7.98
C SER A 123 -13.70 -16.26 -7.80
N GLN A 124 -12.53 -16.34 -8.43
CA GLN A 124 -11.73 -17.57 -8.46
C GLN A 124 -10.54 -17.49 -7.49
N CYS A 125 -10.36 -18.53 -6.69
CA CYS A 125 -9.15 -18.68 -5.87
C CYS A 125 -7.92 -18.88 -6.77
N ILE A 126 -6.78 -18.31 -6.38
CA ILE A 126 -5.54 -18.50 -7.12
C ILE A 126 -5.07 -19.95 -7.03
N ARG A 127 -4.41 -20.41 -8.09
CA ARG A 127 -3.87 -21.77 -8.19
C ARG A 127 -2.40 -21.80 -7.80
N CYS A 128 -2.01 -22.88 -7.16
CA CYS A 128 -0.61 -23.21 -6.93
C CYS A 128 0.09 -23.63 -8.23
N VAL A 129 1.42 -23.62 -8.27
CA VAL A 129 2.24 -24.17 -9.38
C VAL A 129 1.90 -25.64 -9.65
N CYS A 130 1.43 -26.38 -8.63
CA CYS A 130 0.92 -27.75 -8.79
C CYS A 130 -0.48 -27.83 -9.44
N LYS A 131 -1.06 -26.70 -9.87
CA LYS A 131 -2.39 -26.51 -10.48
C LYS A 131 -3.61 -26.70 -9.57
N HIS A 132 -3.39 -27.04 -8.30
CA HIS A 132 -4.43 -27.20 -7.30
C HIS A 132 -4.80 -25.87 -6.63
N LEU A 133 -6.02 -25.78 -6.10
CA LEU A 133 -6.54 -24.59 -5.39
C LEU A 133 -5.88 -24.44 -4.02
N ALA A 134 -5.90 -23.23 -3.46
CA ALA A 134 -5.38 -22.97 -2.11
C ALA A 134 -6.01 -23.87 -1.04
N ASP A 135 -7.32 -24.10 -1.12
CA ASP A 135 -8.07 -24.92 -0.16
C ASP A 135 -7.65 -26.40 -0.13
N GLU A 136 -7.06 -26.90 -1.22
CA GLU A 136 -6.52 -28.27 -1.33
C GLU A 136 -5.14 -28.43 -0.66
N HIS A 137 -4.62 -27.38 -0.02
CA HIS A 137 -3.32 -27.38 0.68
C HIS A 137 -3.50 -27.37 2.21
N ASN A 138 -2.47 -27.78 2.93
CA ASN A 138 -2.43 -27.75 4.40
C ASN A 138 -2.39 -26.30 4.89
N PRO A 139 -3.13 -25.89 5.95
CA PRO A 139 -3.08 -24.52 6.45
C PRO A 139 -1.83 -24.24 7.28
N LYS A 140 -1.02 -25.26 7.55
CA LYS A 140 0.26 -25.13 8.22
C LYS A 140 1.35 -24.90 7.17
N ALA A 141 2.19 -23.88 7.39
CA ALA A 141 3.40 -23.67 6.60
C ALA A 141 4.25 -24.95 6.58
N PRO A 142 4.79 -25.37 5.42
CA PRO A 142 4.94 -24.63 4.15
C PRO A 142 3.74 -24.69 3.18
N PHE A 143 2.55 -25.08 3.64
CA PHE A 143 1.32 -25.19 2.85
C PHE A 143 1.43 -26.22 1.72
N VAL A 144 1.77 -27.46 2.07
CA VAL A 144 1.87 -28.56 1.10
C VAL A 144 0.50 -29.01 0.60
N CYS A 145 0.43 -29.42 -0.67
CA CYS A 145 -0.80 -29.95 -1.26
C CYS A 145 -1.17 -31.27 -0.60
N ARG A 146 -2.45 -31.45 -0.23
CA ARG A 146 -2.97 -32.69 0.38
C ARG A 146 -3.49 -33.68 -0.66
N ARG A 147 -3.60 -33.28 -1.92
CA ARG A 147 -4.16 -34.11 -2.98
C ARG A 147 -3.23 -35.28 -3.29
N GLY A 148 -3.78 -36.49 -3.26
CA GLY A 148 -3.05 -37.72 -3.60
C GLY A 148 -2.43 -37.64 -4.99
N GLY A 149 -1.13 -37.95 -5.08
CA GLY A 149 -0.36 -37.90 -6.34
C GLY A 149 0.36 -36.57 -6.63
N CYS A 150 0.18 -35.54 -5.80
CA CYS A 150 0.86 -34.25 -5.97
C CYS A 150 2.27 -34.26 -5.34
N THR A 151 3.27 -34.77 -6.07
CA THR A 151 4.66 -34.87 -5.57
C THR A 151 5.51 -33.62 -5.80
N LYS A 152 5.09 -32.73 -6.71
CA LYS A 152 5.85 -31.54 -7.12
C LYS A 152 5.60 -30.31 -6.22
N CYS A 153 4.74 -30.43 -5.21
CA CYS A 153 4.39 -29.32 -4.33
C CYS A 153 5.26 -29.32 -3.07
N THR A 154 6.24 -28.41 -3.01
CA THR A 154 7.03 -28.17 -1.78
C THR A 154 6.37 -27.14 -0.86
N GLY A 155 5.33 -26.48 -1.33
CA GLY A 155 4.59 -25.43 -0.65
C GLY A 155 3.74 -24.60 -1.61
N PHE A 156 2.78 -23.87 -1.09
CA PHE A 156 1.90 -23.05 -1.91
C PHE A 156 2.69 -21.89 -2.56
N LYS A 157 2.81 -21.93 -3.88
CA LYS A 157 3.42 -20.88 -4.69
C LYS A 157 2.51 -20.62 -5.87
N SER A 158 2.28 -19.36 -6.21
CA SER A 158 1.45 -19.00 -7.36
C SER A 158 2.19 -18.06 -8.30
N SER A 159 1.93 -18.17 -9.60
CA SER A 159 2.34 -17.18 -10.62
C SER A 159 1.34 -16.03 -10.75
N PHE A 160 0.39 -15.92 -9.81
CA PHE A 160 -0.55 -14.80 -9.75
C PHE A 160 0.22 -13.47 -9.60
N THR A 161 -0.08 -12.54 -10.49
CA THR A 161 0.41 -11.16 -10.47
C THR A 161 -0.62 -10.27 -9.77
N CYS A 162 -0.23 -9.66 -8.67
CA CYS A 162 -1.09 -8.67 -8.00
C CYS A 162 -1.19 -7.40 -8.84
N SER A 163 -2.23 -6.60 -8.63
CA SER A 163 -2.44 -5.29 -9.26
C SER A 163 -1.27 -4.31 -9.06
N CYS A 164 -0.42 -4.53 -8.05
CA CYS A 164 0.82 -3.76 -7.84
C CYS A 164 1.97 -4.15 -8.79
N GLY A 165 1.79 -5.18 -9.62
CA GLY A 165 2.80 -5.69 -10.58
C GLY A 165 3.73 -6.78 -10.03
N SER A 166 3.73 -7.04 -8.71
CA SER A 166 4.57 -8.10 -8.10
C SER A 166 3.84 -9.45 -8.02
N THR A 167 4.58 -10.56 -7.94
CA THR A 167 3.97 -11.90 -7.82
C THR A 167 3.51 -12.20 -6.40
N HIS A 168 2.59 -13.16 -6.23
CA HIS A 168 2.10 -13.57 -4.92
C HIS A 168 3.21 -13.90 -3.91
N ASN A 169 4.29 -14.55 -4.38
CA ASN A 169 5.38 -15.03 -3.52
C ASN A 169 6.27 -13.90 -2.99
N ASP A 170 6.30 -12.76 -3.69
CA ASP A 170 7.09 -11.60 -3.28
C ASP A 170 6.38 -10.80 -2.18
N HIS A 171 5.08 -11.04 -2.00
CA HIS A 171 4.32 -10.38 -0.96
C HIS A 171 4.50 -11.10 0.38
N ARG A 172 4.41 -10.31 1.45
CA ARG A 172 4.46 -10.82 2.81
C ARG A 172 3.33 -10.28 3.66
N MET A 173 2.91 -11.10 4.60
CA MET A 173 2.01 -10.69 5.68
C MET A 173 2.82 -9.88 6.68
N ILE A 174 2.37 -8.67 6.98
CA ILE A 174 2.90 -7.87 8.07
C ILE A 174 1.81 -7.75 9.13
N VAL A 175 2.18 -8.04 10.37
CA VAL A 175 1.37 -7.81 11.57
C VAL A 175 2.18 -6.83 12.42
N GLU A 176 1.68 -5.62 12.57
CA GLU A 176 2.38 -4.50 13.21
C GLU A 176 1.52 -3.79 14.26
N THR A 177 2.18 -3.11 15.19
CA THR A 177 1.51 -2.26 16.19
C THR A 177 1.27 -0.87 15.62
N ALA A 178 0.49 -0.03 16.31
CA ALA A 178 0.27 1.36 15.92
C ALA A 178 1.60 2.14 15.75
N GLN A 179 2.54 1.97 16.69
CA GLN A 179 3.83 2.65 16.66
C GLN A 179 4.68 2.25 15.45
N GLU A 180 4.68 0.96 15.10
CA GLU A 180 5.44 0.46 13.94
C GLU A 180 4.83 0.90 12.61
N ARG A 181 3.50 0.96 12.56
CA ARG A 181 2.78 1.44 11.38
C ARG A 181 3.02 2.93 11.15
N GLU A 182 3.02 3.72 12.22
CA GLU A 182 3.39 5.14 12.17
C GLU A 182 4.86 5.33 11.78
N ALA A 183 5.78 4.51 12.30
CA ALA A 183 7.18 4.52 11.89
C ALA A 183 7.38 4.16 10.41
N ARG A 184 6.49 3.36 9.83
CA ARG A 184 6.41 3.11 8.37
C ARG A 184 5.73 4.24 7.59
N GLY A 185 5.22 5.28 8.25
CA GLY A 185 4.50 6.39 7.62
C GLY A 185 3.12 6.02 7.09
N HIS A 186 2.52 4.94 7.59
CA HIS A 186 1.21 4.47 7.15
C HIS A 186 0.09 5.00 8.07
N PRO A 187 -1.12 5.26 7.55
CA PRO A 187 -2.21 5.80 8.35
C PRO A 187 -2.67 4.79 9.42
N LEU A 188 -3.01 5.31 10.60
CA LEU A 188 -3.60 4.54 11.71
C LEU A 188 -5.13 4.56 11.70
N GLY A 189 -5.72 5.66 11.19
CA GLY A 189 -7.17 5.89 11.23
C GLY A 189 -7.70 6.07 12.66
N ASP A 190 -9.02 6.05 12.78
CA ASP A 190 -9.67 6.23 14.08
C ASP A 190 -9.54 5.00 14.97
N ALA A 191 -9.44 5.25 16.28
CA ALA A 191 -9.49 4.22 17.29
C ALA A 191 -10.91 3.65 17.37
N VAL A 192 -11.06 2.39 16.96
CA VAL A 192 -12.36 1.70 16.90
C VAL A 192 -12.42 0.56 17.92
N PRO A 193 -13.57 0.36 18.61
CA PRO A 193 -13.74 -0.66 19.64
C PRO A 193 -14.00 -2.08 19.09
N PHE A 194 -14.14 -2.21 17.76
CA PHE A 194 -14.58 -3.44 17.11
C PHE A 194 -13.52 -4.54 17.10
N GLN A 195 -13.98 -5.79 17.13
CA GLN A 195 -13.10 -6.96 17.12
C GLN A 195 -12.43 -7.12 15.75
N ALA A 196 -11.13 -7.46 15.76
CA ALA A 196 -10.39 -7.90 14.57
C ALA A 196 -10.47 -6.94 13.37
N MET A 197 -10.40 -5.63 13.61
CA MET A 197 -10.39 -4.62 12.54
C MET A 197 -9.18 -4.73 11.60
N GLY A 198 -8.09 -5.34 12.09
CA GLY A 198 -6.88 -5.58 11.30
C GLY A 198 -6.34 -4.27 10.72
N GLY A 199 -6.05 -4.28 9.43
CA GLY A 199 -5.49 -3.14 8.70
C GLY A 199 -6.49 -2.07 8.27
N ILE A 200 -7.80 -2.22 8.50
CA ILE A 200 -8.81 -1.26 8.00
C ILE A 200 -8.78 0.03 8.82
N THR A 201 -8.41 1.15 8.21
CA THR A 201 -8.30 2.46 8.88
C THR A 201 -9.36 3.46 8.45
N GLY A 202 -10.06 3.20 7.34
CA GLY A 202 -11.17 4.01 6.86
C GLY A 202 -11.86 3.37 5.65
N PHE A 203 -12.75 4.10 4.99
CA PHE A 203 -13.47 3.60 3.82
C PHE A 203 -12.54 3.30 2.62
N SER A 204 -11.54 4.16 2.41
CA SER A 204 -10.53 3.97 1.36
C SER A 204 -9.76 2.66 1.52
N SER A 205 -9.58 2.17 2.76
CA SER A 205 -8.89 0.91 3.07
C SER A 205 -9.54 -0.34 2.46
N LEU A 206 -10.81 -0.25 2.08
CA LEU A 206 -11.52 -1.37 1.43
C LEU A 206 -11.06 -1.59 -0.02
N ALA A 207 -10.57 -0.53 -0.67
CA ALA A 207 -10.00 -0.61 -2.00
C ALA A 207 -8.62 -1.30 -1.99
N GLU A 208 -8.23 -1.86 -3.12
CA GLU A 208 -6.89 -2.43 -3.29
C GLU A 208 -5.81 -1.34 -3.19
N GLY A 209 -4.63 -1.69 -2.68
CA GLY A 209 -3.52 -0.75 -2.47
C GLY A 209 -3.18 0.08 -3.71
N TYR A 210 -3.24 -0.52 -4.90
CA TYR A 210 -2.98 0.18 -6.15
C TYR A 210 -4.00 1.29 -6.45
N LEU A 211 -5.23 1.24 -5.94
CA LEU A 211 -6.24 2.29 -6.16
C LEU A 211 -6.22 3.38 -5.10
N ARG A 212 -5.52 3.15 -3.98
CA ARG A 212 -5.52 4.05 -2.83
C ARG A 212 -4.48 5.14 -2.98
N LEU A 213 -4.89 6.39 -2.74
CA LEU A 213 -4.01 7.57 -2.78
C LEU A 213 -3.41 7.92 -1.41
N ASP A 214 -3.75 7.17 -0.37
CA ASP A 214 -3.14 7.36 0.96
C ASP A 214 -1.72 6.74 1.01
N PRO A 215 -0.90 7.09 2.01
CA PRO A 215 0.50 6.62 2.12
C PRO A 215 0.68 5.10 2.21
N SER A 216 -0.34 4.34 2.60
CA SER A 216 -0.26 2.86 2.57
C SER A 216 -0.65 2.26 1.23
N GLY A 217 -1.21 3.05 0.32
CA GLY A 217 -1.57 2.67 -1.03
C GLY A 217 -0.50 3.03 -2.05
N ARG A 218 -0.95 3.43 -3.24
CA ARG A 218 -0.10 3.99 -4.29
C ARG A 218 0.43 5.38 -3.95
N GLY A 219 -0.22 6.07 -3.02
CA GLY A 219 0.09 7.45 -2.69
C GLY A 219 -0.43 8.44 -3.74
N ALA A 220 -0.72 9.65 -3.30
CA ALA A 220 -1.01 10.76 -4.19
C ALA A 220 0.28 11.14 -4.94
N PRO A 221 0.19 11.44 -6.25
CA PRO A 221 1.28 12.09 -6.95
C PRO A 221 1.69 13.38 -6.24
N SER A 222 2.98 13.73 -6.31
CA SER A 222 3.43 15.03 -5.82
C SER A 222 2.76 16.17 -6.58
N GLU A 223 2.56 17.32 -5.92
CA GLU A 223 2.03 18.51 -6.58
C GLU A 223 2.93 18.94 -7.75
N GLU A 224 4.24 18.80 -7.59
CA GLU A 224 5.23 19.01 -8.66
C GLU A 224 4.96 18.13 -9.88
N PHE A 225 4.51 16.88 -9.67
CA PHE A 225 4.13 15.99 -10.76
C PHE A 225 2.84 16.43 -11.45
N LEU A 226 1.83 16.83 -10.67
CA LEU A 226 0.53 17.26 -11.19
C LEU A 226 0.60 18.61 -11.92
N ASN A 227 1.48 19.51 -11.48
CA ASN A 227 1.64 20.85 -12.04
C ASN A 227 2.59 20.90 -13.24
N GLN A 228 3.06 19.76 -13.76
CA GLN A 228 3.92 19.75 -14.94
C GLN A 228 3.21 20.32 -16.16
N PRO A 229 3.94 21.05 -17.02
CA PRO A 229 3.41 21.46 -18.31
C PRO A 229 3.12 20.20 -19.13
N ILE A 230 1.97 20.18 -19.79
CA ILE A 230 1.61 19.07 -20.68
C ILE A 230 2.53 19.10 -21.89
N THR A 231 3.25 18.01 -22.10
CA THR A 231 4.25 17.83 -23.15
C THR A 231 3.74 16.92 -24.27
N ALA A 232 4.52 16.84 -25.35
CA ALA A 232 4.30 15.91 -26.45
C ALA A 232 4.53 14.43 -26.07
N LEU A 233 4.95 14.12 -24.84
CA LEU A 233 5.12 12.73 -24.36
C LEU A 233 3.96 12.28 -23.48
N ASP A 234 3.06 13.18 -23.07
CA ASP A 234 1.96 12.87 -22.15
C ASP A 234 0.82 12.07 -22.76
N ASN A 235 -0.17 11.66 -21.96
CA ASN A 235 -1.31 10.90 -22.48
C ASN A 235 -2.02 11.68 -23.62
N PRO A 236 -2.40 11.03 -24.74
CA PRO A 236 -3.14 11.69 -25.84
C PRO A 236 -4.35 12.51 -25.38
N PHE A 237 -5.03 12.07 -24.32
CA PHE A 237 -6.15 12.80 -23.72
C PHE A 237 -5.74 14.17 -23.16
N LEU A 238 -4.58 14.25 -22.49
CA LEU A 238 -4.06 15.52 -21.97
C LEU A 238 -3.67 16.45 -23.12
N ARG A 239 -2.99 15.90 -24.14
CA ARG A 239 -2.55 16.66 -25.34
C ARG A 239 -3.72 17.30 -26.09
N ALA A 240 -4.84 16.60 -26.25
CA ALA A 240 -6.02 17.12 -26.93
C ALA A 240 -6.70 18.27 -26.16
N ASN A 241 -6.56 18.28 -24.83
CA ASN A 241 -7.21 19.25 -23.95
C ASN A 241 -6.26 20.36 -23.45
N VAL A 242 -5.02 20.45 -23.96
CA VAL A 242 -4.05 21.46 -23.52
C VAL A 242 -4.61 22.88 -23.64
N ASN A 243 -5.22 23.21 -24.77
CA ASN A 243 -5.73 24.55 -25.02
C ASN A 243 -6.90 24.91 -24.11
N SER A 244 -7.79 23.97 -23.81
CA SER A 244 -8.92 24.20 -22.89
C SER A 244 -8.46 24.32 -21.44
N ILE A 245 -7.47 23.53 -21.02
CA ILE A 245 -6.85 23.60 -19.69
C ILE A 245 -6.14 24.95 -19.51
N LYS A 246 -5.32 25.36 -20.50
CA LYS A 246 -4.63 26.67 -20.49
C LYS A 246 -5.63 27.83 -20.45
N ALA A 247 -6.66 27.82 -21.30
CA ALA A 247 -7.70 28.85 -21.31
C ALA A 247 -8.43 28.97 -19.96
N HIS A 248 -8.74 27.84 -19.32
CA HIS A 248 -9.36 27.82 -17.99
C HIS A 248 -8.43 28.35 -16.89
N GLN A 249 -7.13 28.03 -16.94
CA GLN A 249 -6.14 28.57 -16.01
C GLN A 249 -5.99 30.10 -16.14
N LEU A 250 -5.96 30.60 -17.39
CA LEU A 250 -5.94 32.04 -17.70
C LEU A 250 -7.19 32.75 -17.16
N ALA A 251 -8.37 32.15 -17.35
CA ALA A 251 -9.63 32.71 -16.84
C ALA A 251 -9.70 32.73 -15.30
N ARG A 252 -9.15 31.71 -14.62
CA ARG A 252 -9.13 31.64 -13.14
C ARG A 252 -8.17 32.63 -12.49
N LYS A 253 -7.06 32.99 -13.15
CA LYS A 253 -6.05 33.89 -12.57
C LYS A 253 -6.46 35.36 -12.55
N GLY A 254 -7.57 35.75 -13.21
CA GLY A 254 -8.07 37.13 -13.22
C GLY A 254 -7.12 38.05 -14.00
N GLY A 255 -7.56 38.56 -15.15
CA GLY A 255 -6.72 39.31 -16.08
C GLY A 255 -6.28 40.71 -15.59
N ASN A 256 -5.42 40.80 -14.57
CA ASN A 256 -4.72 42.05 -14.27
C ASN A 256 -3.46 41.85 -13.41
N SER A 257 -2.34 41.54 -14.08
CA SER A 257 -0.98 42.05 -13.83
C SER A 257 0.02 41.12 -14.52
N LEU A 258 0.73 41.64 -15.51
CA LEU A 258 1.92 41.01 -16.08
C LEU A 258 3.07 41.26 -15.11
N THR A 259 3.54 40.24 -14.42
CA THR A 259 4.71 40.34 -13.54
C THR A 259 5.76 39.32 -13.95
N GLY A 260 6.46 39.64 -15.04
CA GLY A 260 7.72 38.99 -15.41
C GLY A 260 7.64 38.01 -16.58
N PRO A 261 8.80 37.71 -17.22
CA PRO A 261 8.92 36.72 -18.30
C PRO A 261 8.63 35.27 -17.87
N GLU A 262 8.57 35.00 -16.57
CA GLU A 262 8.17 33.72 -15.96
C GLU A 262 6.65 33.45 -15.95
N ASP A 263 5.83 34.38 -16.45
CA ASP A 263 4.38 34.22 -16.47
C ASP A 263 3.91 33.23 -17.56
N PRO A 264 3.01 32.27 -17.26
CA PRO A 264 2.49 31.30 -18.24
C PRO A 264 1.69 31.93 -19.40
N VAL A 265 1.35 33.23 -19.28
CA VAL A 265 0.77 34.04 -20.36
C VAL A 265 1.79 34.35 -21.45
N PHE A 266 3.07 34.58 -21.09
CA PHE A 266 4.15 34.84 -22.04
C PHE A 266 4.48 33.60 -22.87
N ASP A 267 4.56 32.42 -22.24
CA ASP A 267 4.75 31.15 -22.92
C ASP A 267 3.62 30.85 -23.94
N ASP A 268 2.36 31.15 -23.59
CA ASP A 268 1.20 30.99 -24.49
C ASP A 268 1.25 31.99 -25.67
N ILE A 269 1.73 33.20 -25.44
CA ILE A 269 1.95 34.19 -26.51
C ILE A 269 3.04 33.71 -27.46
N GLU A 270 4.17 33.21 -26.97
CA GLU A 270 5.25 32.66 -27.81
C GLU A 270 4.79 31.43 -28.61
N GLU A 271 4.04 30.52 -27.98
CA GLU A 271 3.50 29.34 -28.66
C GLU A 271 2.50 29.74 -29.76
N ARG A 272 1.60 30.68 -29.49
CA ARG A 272 0.64 31.19 -30.49
C ARG A 272 1.35 31.90 -31.63
N ILE A 273 2.38 32.71 -31.35
CA ILE A 273 3.19 33.38 -32.38
C ILE A 273 3.94 32.35 -33.22
N SER A 274 4.47 31.28 -32.61
CA SER A 274 5.16 30.20 -33.33
C SER A 274 4.21 29.37 -34.22
N ALA A 275 2.95 29.22 -33.81
CA ALA A 275 1.94 28.45 -34.54
C ALA A 275 1.43 29.18 -35.80
N VAL A 276 1.58 30.50 -35.86
CA VAL A 276 1.22 31.32 -37.03
C VAL A 276 2.34 31.25 -38.08
N LYS A 277 1.94 31.10 -39.34
CA LYS A 277 2.85 31.15 -40.48
C LYS A 277 3.40 32.57 -40.64
N LYS A 278 4.73 32.71 -40.74
CA LYS A 278 5.35 34.03 -40.86
C LYS A 278 5.09 34.61 -42.26
N PRO A 279 4.98 35.95 -42.38
CA PRO A 279 4.81 36.58 -43.68
C PRO A 279 6.02 36.27 -44.58
N GLY A 280 5.77 35.67 -45.74
CA GLY A 280 6.81 35.26 -46.71
C GLY A 280 7.46 33.89 -46.47
N GLU A 281 7.05 33.15 -45.43
CA GLU A 281 7.54 31.78 -45.15
C GLU A 281 6.92 30.78 -46.16
N SER A 282 7.70 29.82 -46.66
CA SER A 282 7.13 28.73 -47.47
C SER A 282 6.40 27.72 -46.58
N ASP A 283 5.48 26.92 -47.14
CA ASP A 283 4.79 25.88 -46.37
C ASP A 283 5.77 24.83 -45.83
N MET A 284 6.81 24.50 -46.59
CA MET A 284 7.86 23.56 -46.15
C MET A 284 8.65 24.10 -44.97
N ASP A 285 9.05 25.38 -45.01
CA ASP A 285 9.82 26.01 -43.93
C ASP A 285 9.01 26.09 -42.63
N TYR A 286 7.70 26.36 -42.74
CA TYR A 286 6.77 26.35 -41.61
C TYR A 286 6.72 24.98 -40.92
N TYR A 287 6.54 23.90 -41.70
CA TYR A 287 6.46 22.55 -41.15
C TYR A 287 7.79 22.08 -40.56
N GLU A 288 8.92 22.42 -41.19
CA GLU A 288 10.25 22.09 -40.69
C GLU A 288 10.53 22.79 -39.35
N ARG A 289 10.21 24.09 -39.25
CA ARG A 289 10.34 24.85 -37.99
C ARG A 289 9.51 24.23 -36.86
N ARG A 290 8.23 23.92 -37.10
CA ARG A 290 7.35 23.27 -36.12
C ARG A 290 7.82 21.86 -35.74
N TYR A 291 8.46 21.15 -36.66
CA TYR A 291 9.03 19.84 -36.37
C TYR A 291 10.28 19.93 -35.49
N GLN A 292 11.18 20.87 -35.77
CA GLN A 292 12.38 21.13 -34.97
C GLN A 292 12.02 21.60 -33.55
N GLU A 293 11.03 22.50 -33.41
CA GLU A 293 10.49 22.93 -32.11
C GLU A 293 9.97 21.75 -31.28
N ARG A 294 9.17 20.86 -31.87
CA ARG A 294 8.67 19.65 -31.19
C ARG A 294 9.80 18.73 -30.75
N LYS A 295 10.80 18.49 -31.59
CA LYS A 295 11.98 17.69 -31.23
C LYS A 295 12.75 18.29 -30.05
N LYS A 296 12.93 19.61 -30.03
CA LYS A 296 13.62 20.32 -28.95
C LYS A 296 12.85 20.20 -27.63
N LEU A 297 11.53 20.36 -27.66
CA LEU A 297 10.66 20.17 -26.48
C LEU A 297 10.68 18.72 -25.99
N GLU A 298 10.65 17.73 -26.88
CA GLU A 298 10.78 16.32 -26.53
C GLU A 298 12.14 16.02 -25.88
N GLU A 299 13.23 16.60 -26.39
CA GLU A 299 14.56 16.43 -25.81
C GLU A 299 14.67 17.09 -24.43
N GLN A 300 14.09 18.28 -24.25
CA GLN A 300 14.03 18.96 -22.95
C GLN A 300 13.21 18.15 -21.93
N ALA A 301 12.05 17.62 -22.33
CA ALA A 301 11.23 16.77 -21.48
C ALA A 301 11.96 15.48 -21.05
N ARG A 302 12.85 14.95 -21.90
CA ARG A 302 13.70 13.79 -21.58
C ARG A 302 14.87 14.13 -20.65
N ARG A 303 15.38 15.36 -20.64
CA ARG A 303 16.52 15.79 -19.81
C ARG A 303 16.15 15.99 -18.34
N ASN A 304 14.93 16.48 -18.07
CA ASN A 304 14.41 16.68 -16.72
C ASN A 304 13.17 15.79 -16.46
N PRO A 305 13.31 14.45 -16.50
CA PRO A 305 12.18 13.58 -16.24
C PRO A 305 11.88 13.63 -14.75
N ILE A 306 10.73 14.19 -14.38
CA ILE A 306 10.21 13.99 -13.04
C ILE A 306 9.70 12.53 -12.97
N PRO A 307 10.20 11.71 -12.03
CA PRO A 307 9.83 10.31 -11.98
C PRO A 307 8.31 10.15 -11.84
N SER A 308 7.72 9.34 -12.72
CA SER A 308 6.32 8.95 -12.53
C SER A 308 6.20 8.21 -11.20
N PRO A 309 5.29 8.62 -10.30
CA PRO A 309 5.07 7.92 -9.04
C PRO A 309 4.56 6.48 -9.26
N TYR A 310 4.17 6.14 -10.48
CA TYR A 310 3.53 4.88 -10.84
C TYR A 310 4.43 3.92 -11.63
N ASN A 311 5.61 4.38 -12.06
CA ASN A 311 6.65 3.55 -12.70
C ASN A 311 7.88 3.47 -11.79
N GLN A 312 7.70 3.23 -10.49
CA GLN A 312 8.84 2.91 -9.64
C GLN A 312 9.27 1.47 -9.91
N PRO A 313 10.48 1.22 -10.46
CA PRO A 313 11.04 -0.12 -10.43
C PRO A 313 11.14 -0.55 -8.97
N SER A 314 10.88 -1.84 -8.71
CA SER A 314 11.09 -2.45 -7.39
C SER A 314 12.38 -1.92 -6.79
N VAL A 315 12.29 -1.22 -5.65
CA VAL A 315 13.48 -0.75 -4.94
C VAL A 315 14.34 -1.98 -4.70
N LYS A 316 15.46 -2.09 -5.42
CA LYS A 316 16.47 -3.11 -5.11
C LYS A 316 16.87 -2.82 -3.67
N MET A 317 16.49 -3.73 -2.76
CA MET A 317 16.91 -3.69 -1.37
C MET A 317 18.39 -3.34 -1.35
N GLY A 318 18.71 -2.19 -0.77
CA GLY A 318 20.05 -1.64 -0.77
C GLY A 318 21.05 -2.70 -0.31
N ALA A 319 22.12 -2.83 -1.08
CA ALA A 319 23.34 -3.45 -0.60
C ALA A 319 23.64 -2.80 0.76
N ARG A 320 23.65 -3.61 1.82
CA ARG A 320 24.11 -3.19 3.13
C ARG A 320 25.53 -2.65 2.93
N LYS A 321 25.72 -1.34 2.98
CA LYS A 321 27.05 -0.79 3.23
C LYS A 321 27.43 -1.32 4.62
N ALA A 322 28.39 -2.23 4.65
CA ALA A 322 29.01 -2.65 5.88
C ALA A 322 29.48 -1.39 6.60
N ILE A 323 29.05 -1.25 7.86
CA ILE A 323 29.63 -0.28 8.78
C ILE A 323 31.06 -0.76 8.99
N GLU A 324 32.04 -0.09 8.37
CA GLU A 324 33.44 -0.30 8.72
C GLU A 324 33.66 0.15 10.16
N PRO A 325 34.36 -0.64 10.98
CA PRO A 325 34.62 -0.27 12.37
C PRO A 325 35.59 0.91 12.40
N SER A 326 35.20 1.93 13.16
CA SER A 326 36.02 3.11 13.46
C SER A 326 37.31 2.71 14.18
N THR A 327 38.43 2.62 13.45
CA THR A 327 39.75 2.56 14.07
C THR A 327 40.26 3.97 14.31
N SER A 328 40.31 4.36 15.58
CA SER A 328 41.01 5.52 16.11
C SER A 328 42.48 5.53 15.65
N LYS A 329 42.86 6.50 14.82
CA LYS A 329 44.25 6.77 14.47
C LYS A 329 44.96 7.47 15.63
N ALA A 330 45.76 6.71 16.38
CA ALA A 330 46.87 7.25 17.15
C ALA A 330 48.02 7.60 16.17
N LYS A 331 48.66 8.75 16.39
CA LYS A 331 49.81 9.25 15.62
C LYS A 331 51.05 8.35 15.82
N PRO A 332 51.83 8.00 14.78
CA PRO A 332 53.14 7.42 14.99
C PRO A 332 54.18 8.53 15.18
N GLY A 333 54.99 8.38 16.23
CA GLY A 333 56.13 9.23 16.53
C GLY A 333 57.28 9.06 15.52
N ALA A 334 58.04 10.14 15.37
CA ALA A 334 59.22 10.21 14.52
C ALA A 334 60.35 9.28 15.03
N VAL A 335 60.86 8.42 14.14
CA VAL A 335 62.05 7.60 14.37
C VAL A 335 63.28 8.44 14.02
N VAL A 336 64.10 8.74 15.03
CA VAL A 336 65.42 9.37 14.91
C VAL A 336 66.43 8.32 14.42
N LYS A 337 67.17 8.63 13.34
CA LYS A 337 68.32 7.84 12.88
C LYS A 337 69.56 8.11 13.76
N PRO A 338 70.36 7.10 14.13
CA PRO A 338 71.59 7.30 14.90
C PRO A 338 72.75 7.80 14.00
N GLN A 339 73.54 8.74 14.52
CA GLN A 339 74.78 9.21 13.88
C GLN A 339 75.96 8.26 14.16
N PRO A 340 76.94 8.16 13.23
CA PRO A 340 78.15 7.38 13.42
C PRO A 340 79.19 8.19 14.22
N GLY A 341 79.68 7.63 15.33
CA GLY A 341 80.79 8.21 16.09
C GLY A 341 82.13 7.97 15.39
N PRO A 342 83.05 8.95 15.37
CA PRO A 342 84.39 8.75 14.85
C PRO A 342 85.34 8.19 15.92
N SER A 343 86.28 7.44 15.40
CA SER A 343 87.35 6.67 16.01
C SER A 343 88.41 7.46 16.80
N LYS A 344 88.90 6.79 17.86
CA LYS A 344 90.26 6.79 18.46
C LYS A 344 90.76 8.08 19.13
N ARG A 345 91.00 8.02 20.43
CA ARG A 345 92.28 7.54 21.01
C ARG A 345 92.13 7.23 22.50
#